data_AF-A0A2A6Z817-F1
#
_entry.id   AF-A0A2A6Z817-F1
#
_cell.length_a   1.000
_cell.length_b   1.000
_cell.length_c   1.000
_cell.angle_alpha   90.00
_cell.angle_beta   90.00
_cell.angle_gamma   90.00
#
_symmetry.space_group_name_H-M   'P 1'
#
loop_
_entity.id
_entity.type
_entity.pdbx_description
1 polymer ?
#
loop_
_entity_poly.entity_id
_entity_poly.type
_entity_poly.pdbx_seq_one_letter_code
_entity_poly.pdbx_strand_id
1 'polypeptide(L)'
;MATKQQEREALDKIAEIIKGLGQDSYIAAAFDGCLDMAEDNIGNDFMCSMKARAEDAQQEVASLLVENRKQADSLQALSEAVAQKQKNIDGRDEQIANLNSIIKMQADRIKELEEGVESSASRVTALENENVHLKARLYDILMK
;
A
#
# COMPACT_ATOMS: atom_id res chain seq x y z
N MET A 1 -50.47 -33.91 3.10
CA MET A 1 -49.79 -32.97 2.19
C MET A 1 -50.51 -33.01 0.87
N ALA A 2 -50.64 -31.87 0.19
CA ALA A 2 -51.10 -31.85 -1.18
C ALA A 2 -50.09 -32.57 -2.09
N THR A 3 -50.54 -33.18 -3.17
CA THR A 3 -49.65 -33.77 -4.18
C THR A 3 -49.11 -32.67 -5.09
N LYS A 4 -47.96 -32.91 -5.75
CA LYS A 4 -47.42 -31.98 -6.76
C LYS A 4 -48.45 -31.64 -7.85
N GLN A 5 -49.33 -32.58 -8.20
CA GLN A 5 -50.40 -32.35 -9.16
C GLN A 5 -51.46 -31.39 -8.62
N GLN A 6 -51.87 -31.55 -7.37
CA GLN A 6 -52.82 -30.63 -6.70
C GLN A 6 -52.25 -29.21 -6.58
N GLU A 7 -50.95 -29.09 -6.28
CA GLU A 7 -50.25 -27.80 -6.23
C GLU A 7 -50.20 -27.12 -7.61
N ARG A 8 -49.89 -27.86 -8.69
CA ARG A 8 -49.91 -27.32 -10.06
C ARG A 8 -51.29 -26.85 -10.49
N GLU A 9 -52.32 -27.64 -10.22
CA GLU A 9 -53.71 -27.26 -10.52
C GLU A 9 -54.16 -26.01 -9.74
N ALA A 10 -53.63 -25.80 -8.53
CA ALA A 10 -53.86 -24.57 -7.78
C ALA A 10 -53.11 -23.38 -8.39
N LEU A 11 -51.85 -23.59 -8.80
CA LEU A 11 -51.02 -22.58 -9.43
C LEU A 11 -51.59 -22.09 -10.77
N ASP A 12 -52.09 -23.00 -11.60
CA ASP A 12 -52.73 -22.66 -12.88
C ASP A 12 -53.92 -21.71 -12.69
N LYS A 13 -54.77 -21.98 -11.69
CA LYS A 13 -55.93 -21.13 -11.36
C LYS A 13 -55.50 -19.74 -10.90
N ILE A 14 -54.45 -19.67 -10.08
CA ILE A 14 -53.89 -18.40 -9.63
C ILE A 14 -53.34 -17.61 -10.83
N ALA A 15 -52.62 -18.27 -11.74
CA ALA A 15 -52.09 -17.66 -12.95
C ALA A 15 -53.19 -17.12 -13.86
N GLU A 16 -54.29 -17.86 -14.04
CA GLU A 16 -55.46 -17.39 -14.81
C GLU A 16 -56.10 -16.13 -14.20
N ILE A 17 -56.25 -16.09 -12.87
CA ILE A 17 -56.77 -14.91 -12.16
C ILE A 17 -55.87 -13.70 -12.41
N ILE A 18 -54.56 -13.85 -12.22
CA ILE A 18 -53.59 -12.76 -12.40
C ILE A 18 -53.60 -12.27 -13.85
N LYS A 19 -53.62 -13.20 -14.81
CA LYS A 19 -53.69 -12.88 -16.25
C LYS A 19 -54.98 -12.13 -16.60
N GLY A 20 -56.11 -12.55 -16.04
CA GLY A 20 -57.41 -11.91 -16.25
C GLY A 20 -57.50 -10.47 -15.73
N LEU A 21 -56.73 -10.13 -14.69
CA LEU A 21 -56.63 -8.77 -14.14
C LEU A 21 -55.75 -7.84 -14.99
N GLY A 22 -54.88 -8.39 -15.84
CA GLY A 22 -53.94 -7.64 -16.68
C GLY A 22 -52.62 -7.29 -15.98
N GLN A 23 -51.58 -7.03 -16.79
CA GLN A 23 -50.20 -6.81 -16.32
C GLN A 23 -50.03 -5.52 -15.50
N ASP A 24 -50.82 -4.49 -15.79
CA ASP A 24 -50.79 -3.21 -15.04
C ASP A 24 -51.57 -3.27 -13.71
N SER A 25 -52.10 -4.44 -13.35
CA SER A 25 -52.84 -4.60 -12.10
C SER A 25 -51.89 -4.66 -10.89
N TYR A 26 -52.35 -4.13 -9.75
CA TYR A 26 -51.60 -4.21 -8.48
C TYR A 26 -51.27 -5.66 -8.08
N ILE A 27 -52.14 -6.61 -8.41
CA ILE A 27 -51.93 -8.02 -8.12
C ILE A 27 -50.85 -8.61 -9.02
N ALA A 28 -50.86 -8.30 -10.32
CA ALA A 28 -49.80 -8.74 -11.24
C ALA A 28 -48.43 -8.22 -10.79
N ALA A 29 -48.33 -6.94 -10.42
CA ALA A 29 -47.09 -6.36 -9.90
C ALA A 29 -46.63 -7.01 -8.58
N ALA A 30 -47.55 -7.33 -7.67
CA ALA A 30 -47.21 -7.94 -6.38
C ALA A 30 -46.76 -9.41 -6.49
N PHE A 31 -47.25 -10.13 -7.51
CA PHE A 31 -46.93 -11.54 -7.76
C PHE A 31 -45.84 -11.75 -8.83
N ASP A 32 -45.23 -10.68 -9.32
CA ASP A 32 -44.15 -10.78 -10.30
C ASP A 32 -43.00 -11.66 -9.76
N GLY A 33 -42.62 -12.66 -10.55
CA GLY A 33 -41.65 -13.71 -10.16
C GLY A 33 -42.14 -14.74 -9.12
N CYS A 34 -43.32 -14.58 -8.50
CA CYS A 34 -43.85 -15.54 -7.53
C CYS A 34 -44.37 -16.82 -8.20
N LEU A 35 -44.93 -16.74 -9.41
CA LEU A 35 -45.46 -17.90 -10.13
C LEU A 35 -44.33 -18.85 -10.57
N ASP A 36 -43.29 -18.31 -11.20
CA ASP A 36 -42.10 -19.08 -11.60
C ASP A 36 -41.44 -19.76 -10.38
N MET A 37 -41.34 -19.03 -9.27
CA MET A 37 -40.83 -19.59 -8.01
C MET A 37 -41.71 -20.70 -7.45
N ALA A 38 -43.04 -20.58 -7.56
CA ALA A 38 -43.95 -21.63 -7.13
C ALA A 38 -43.79 -22.89 -7.99
N GLU A 39 -43.61 -22.75 -9.31
CA GLU A 39 -43.28 -23.89 -10.19
C GLU A 39 -41.99 -24.59 -9.76
N ASP A 40 -40.93 -23.82 -9.50
CA ASP A 40 -39.64 -24.33 -9.02
C ASP A 40 -39.77 -25.03 -7.65
N ASN A 41 -40.52 -24.44 -6.73
CA ASN A 41 -40.77 -25.02 -5.41
C ASN A 41 -41.45 -26.40 -5.53
N ILE A 42 -42.48 -26.51 -6.38
CA ILE A 42 -43.18 -27.77 -6.63
C ILE A 42 -42.27 -28.78 -7.32
N GLY A 43 -41.51 -28.34 -8.33
CA GLY A 43 -40.60 -29.19 -9.10
C GLY A 43 -39.50 -29.80 -8.25
N ASN A 44 -38.85 -28.97 -7.46
CA ASN A 44 -37.62 -29.29 -6.73
C ASN A 44 -37.83 -29.63 -5.24
N ASP A 45 -39.07 -29.66 -4.76
CA ASP A 45 -39.41 -29.85 -3.34
C ASP A 45 -38.76 -28.78 -2.44
N PHE A 46 -38.77 -27.52 -2.92
CA PHE A 46 -38.29 -26.37 -2.16
C PHE A 46 -39.43 -25.65 -1.44
N MET A 47 -39.05 -24.79 -0.49
CA MET A 47 -39.97 -23.94 0.27
C MET A 47 -39.48 -22.48 0.25
N CYS A 48 -39.04 -22.00 -0.92
CA CYS A 48 -38.54 -20.65 -1.09
C CYS A 48 -39.69 -19.64 -1.18
N SER A 49 -39.42 -18.39 -0.77
CA SER A 49 -40.34 -17.28 -0.99
C SER A 49 -39.60 -16.04 -1.46
N MET A 50 -40.28 -15.18 -2.22
CA MET A 50 -39.72 -13.90 -2.65
C MET A 50 -39.35 -13.01 -1.46
N LYS A 51 -40.13 -13.08 -0.37
CA LYS A 51 -39.83 -12.39 0.88
C LYS A 51 -38.48 -12.83 1.46
N ALA A 52 -38.29 -14.13 1.65
CA ALA A 52 -37.06 -14.67 2.22
C ALA A 52 -35.84 -14.30 1.35
N ARG A 53 -35.94 -14.42 0.01
CA ARG A 53 -34.87 -14.01 -0.90
C ARG A 53 -34.52 -12.53 -0.77
N ALA A 54 -35.53 -11.65 -0.64
CA ALA A 54 -35.31 -10.22 -0.47
C ALA A 54 -34.67 -9.90 0.90
N GLU A 55 -35.11 -10.55 1.97
CA GLU A 55 -34.53 -10.39 3.32
C GLU A 55 -33.07 -10.86 3.35
N ASP A 56 -32.77 -12.02 2.76
CA ASP A 56 -31.40 -12.55 2.64
C ASP A 56 -30.50 -11.60 1.84
N ALA A 57 -30.97 -11.11 0.69
CA ALA A 57 -30.23 -10.16 -0.13
C ALA A 57 -29.99 -8.83 0.61
N GLN A 58 -30.97 -8.33 1.38
CA GLN A 58 -30.80 -7.13 2.21
C GLN A 58 -29.77 -7.36 3.32
N GLN A 59 -29.77 -8.52 3.95
CA GLN A 59 -28.79 -8.88 4.97
C GLN A 59 -27.38 -8.99 4.38
N GLU A 60 -27.24 -9.57 3.20
CA GLU A 60 -25.97 -9.64 2.47
C GLU A 60 -25.46 -8.25 2.07
N VAL A 61 -26.33 -7.38 1.55
CA VAL A 61 -25.95 -5.99 1.26
C VAL A 61 -25.52 -5.26 2.52
N ALA A 62 -26.23 -5.44 3.64
CA ALA A 62 -25.87 -4.82 4.91
C ALA A 62 -24.51 -5.30 5.42
N SER A 63 -24.20 -6.59 5.31
CA SER A 63 -22.90 -7.13 5.71
C SER A 63 -21.77 -6.63 4.83
N LEU A 64 -21.97 -6.61 3.50
CA LEU A 64 -21.02 -6.08 2.53
C LEU A 64 -20.74 -4.59 2.74
N LEU A 65 -21.77 -3.78 3.08
CA LEU A 65 -21.57 -2.36 3.40
C LEU A 65 -20.71 -2.16 4.65
N VAL A 66 -20.88 -3.00 5.67
CA VAL A 66 -20.04 -2.94 6.88
C VAL A 66 -18.60 -3.33 6.55
N GLU A 67 -18.41 -4.39 5.76
CA GLU A 67 -17.08 -4.82 5.34
C GLU A 67 -16.38 -3.77 4.47
N ASN A 68 -17.10 -3.17 3.51
CA ASN A 68 -16.58 -2.13 2.64
C ASN A 68 -16.13 -0.90 3.43
N ARG A 69 -16.87 -0.49 4.47
CA ARG A 69 -16.44 0.58 5.38
C ARG A 69 -15.14 0.23 6.11
N LYS A 70 -15.03 -0.98 6.67
CA LYS A 70 -13.80 -1.44 7.33
C LYS A 70 -12.60 -1.46 6.38
N GLN A 71 -12.82 -1.87 5.13
CA GLN A 71 -11.79 -1.85 4.10
C GLN A 71 -11.38 -0.42 3.74
N ALA A 72 -12.34 0.51 3.62
CA ALA A 72 -12.07 1.92 3.39
C ALA A 72 -11.24 2.55 4.53
N ASP A 73 -11.61 2.30 5.78
CA ASP A 73 -10.87 2.78 6.96
C ASP A 73 -9.43 2.21 6.97
N SER A 74 -9.27 0.93 6.64
CA SER A 74 -7.95 0.28 6.57
C SER A 74 -7.08 0.84 5.45
N LEU A 75 -7.67 1.13 4.28
CA LEU A 75 -6.97 1.76 3.16
C LEU A 75 -6.52 3.18 3.51
N GLN A 76 -7.36 3.95 4.20
CA GLN A 76 -6.98 5.28 4.66
C GLN A 76 -5.79 5.22 5.63
N ALA A 77 -5.85 4.34 6.64
CA ALA A 77 -4.77 4.16 7.60
C ALA A 77 -3.45 3.73 6.91
N LEU A 78 -3.53 2.84 5.91
CA LEU A 78 -2.37 2.41 5.14
C LEU A 78 -1.80 3.56 4.31
N SER A 79 -2.65 4.38 3.68
CA SER A 79 -2.24 5.57 2.92
C SER A 79 -1.50 6.57 3.80
N GLU A 80 -2.01 6.84 5.00
CA GLU A 80 -1.34 7.73 5.98
C GLU A 80 0.03 7.16 6.41
N ALA A 81 0.11 5.85 6.67
CA ALA A 81 1.36 5.19 7.03
C ALA A 81 2.40 5.25 5.88
N VAL A 82 1.98 5.10 4.64
CA VAL A 82 2.84 5.24 3.45
C VAL A 82 3.34 6.67 3.31
N ALA A 83 2.47 7.67 3.44
CA ALA A 83 2.86 9.07 3.39
C ALA A 83 3.90 9.44 4.46
N GLN A 84 3.72 8.92 5.69
CA GLN A 84 4.68 9.15 6.78
C GLN A 84 6.02 8.46 6.51
N LYS A 85 6.01 7.24 5.94
CA LYS A 85 7.24 6.56 5.54
C LYS A 85 7.97 7.31 4.43
N GLN A 86 7.25 7.86 3.45
CA GLN A 86 7.85 8.65 2.38
C GLN A 86 8.56 9.88 2.95
N LYS A 87 7.91 10.64 3.83
CA LYS A 87 8.52 11.79 4.50
C LYS A 87 9.81 11.42 5.26
N ASN A 88 9.84 10.25 5.88
CA ASN A 88 11.03 9.76 6.58
C ASN A 88 12.17 9.39 5.61
N ILE A 89 11.84 8.82 4.43
CA ILE A 89 12.81 8.53 3.38
C ILE A 89 13.40 9.83 2.85
N ASP A 90 12.57 10.82 2.53
CA ASP A 90 13.02 12.12 2.03
C ASP A 90 13.98 12.79 3.03
N GLY A 91 13.66 12.76 4.33
CA GLY A 91 14.54 13.27 5.38
C GLY A 91 15.85 12.48 5.53
N ARG A 92 15.84 11.17 5.23
CA ARG A 92 17.06 10.34 5.21
C ARG A 92 17.92 10.66 4.00
N ASP A 93 17.33 10.91 2.84
CA ASP A 93 18.05 11.29 1.62
C ASP A 93 18.75 12.64 1.79
N GLU A 94 18.10 13.62 2.43
CA GLU A 94 18.74 14.90 2.80
C GLU A 94 19.93 14.69 3.74
N GLN A 95 19.79 13.82 4.75
CA GLN A 95 20.88 13.49 5.66
C GLN A 95 22.06 12.83 4.92
N ILE A 96 21.79 11.92 3.99
CA ILE A 96 22.81 11.26 3.17
C ILE A 96 23.52 12.29 2.29
N ALA A 97 22.79 13.20 1.65
CA ALA A 97 23.38 14.27 0.83
C ALA A 97 24.31 15.17 1.64
N ASN A 98 23.89 15.55 2.85
CA ASN A 98 24.71 16.35 3.77
C ASN A 98 25.99 15.61 4.19
N LEU A 99 25.88 14.34 4.57
CA LEU A 99 27.03 13.52 4.94
C LEU A 99 28.01 13.35 3.77
N ASN A 100 27.51 13.14 2.55
CA ASN A 100 28.35 13.04 1.36
C ASN A 100 29.12 14.34 1.09
N SER A 101 28.50 15.50 1.31
CA SER A 101 29.18 16.81 1.21
C SER A 101 30.30 16.93 2.25
N ILE A 102 30.04 16.54 3.49
CA ILE A 102 31.04 16.54 4.58
C ILE A 102 32.20 15.61 4.25
N ILE A 103 31.92 14.39 3.79
CA ILE A 103 32.94 13.41 3.41
C ILE A 103 33.85 13.98 2.31
N LYS A 104 33.27 14.65 1.30
CA LYS A 104 34.04 15.29 0.24
C LYS A 104 34.95 16.40 0.77
N MET A 105 34.42 17.30 1.60
CA MET A 105 35.22 18.37 2.23
C MET A 105 36.37 17.81 3.08
N GLN A 106 36.12 16.73 3.82
CA GLN A 106 37.16 16.08 4.62
C GLN A 106 38.22 15.41 3.74
N ALA A 107 37.84 14.78 2.63
CA ALA A 107 38.78 14.21 1.68
C ALA A 107 39.70 15.29 1.07
N ASP A 108 39.14 16.43 0.65
CA ASP A 108 39.90 17.56 0.15
C ASP A 108 40.87 18.09 1.22
N ARG A 109 40.42 18.19 2.48
CA ARG A 109 41.25 18.63 3.60
C ARG A 109 42.39 17.68 3.93
N ILE A 110 42.14 16.37 3.87
CA ILE A 110 43.18 15.35 4.08
C ILE A 110 44.28 15.53 3.03
N LYS A 111 43.90 15.71 1.76
CA LYS A 111 44.85 15.94 0.67
C LYS A 111 45.72 17.17 0.89
N GLU A 112 45.13 18.31 1.28
CA GLU A 112 45.88 19.53 1.61
C GLU A 112 46.90 19.30 2.74
N LEU A 113 46.51 18.55 3.76
CA LEU A 113 47.38 18.24 4.89
C LEU A 113 48.52 17.31 4.48
N GLU A 114 48.25 16.30 3.64
CA GLU A 114 49.26 15.40 3.10
C GLU A 114 50.32 16.17 2.29
N GLU A 115 49.89 17.05 1.38
CA GLU A 115 50.79 17.92 0.60
C GLU A 115 51.62 18.86 1.52
N GLY A 116 50.99 19.40 2.56
CA GLY A 116 51.65 20.26 3.55
C GLY A 116 52.71 19.51 4.39
N VAL A 117 52.43 18.27 4.76
CA VAL A 117 53.37 17.40 5.47
C VAL A 117 54.56 17.05 4.58
N GLU A 118 54.34 16.69 3.32
CA GLU A 118 55.40 16.37 2.37
C GLU A 118 56.33 17.56 2.11
N SER A 119 55.75 18.75 1.93
CA SER A 119 56.52 20.00 1.77
C SER A 119 57.35 20.30 3.02
N SER A 120 56.75 20.15 4.21
CA SER A 120 57.45 20.37 5.48
C SER A 120 58.59 19.37 5.69
N ALA A 121 58.37 18.09 5.36
CA ALA A 121 59.39 17.04 5.44
C ALA A 121 60.58 17.36 4.53
N SER A 122 60.32 17.77 3.28
CA SER A 122 61.35 18.16 2.32
C SER A 122 62.20 19.33 2.82
N ARG A 123 61.55 20.34 3.43
CA ARG A 123 62.25 21.48 4.04
C ARG A 123 63.11 21.09 5.23
N VAL A 124 62.62 20.19 6.09
CA VAL A 124 63.39 19.66 7.22
C VAL A 124 64.65 18.95 6.71
N THR A 125 64.52 18.06 5.74
CA THR A 125 65.67 17.36 5.14
C THR A 125 66.69 18.33 4.53
N ALA A 126 66.23 19.38 3.83
CA ALA A 126 67.12 20.40 3.27
C ALA A 126 67.90 21.16 4.36
N LEU A 127 67.22 21.58 5.44
CA LEU A 127 67.85 22.26 6.57
C LEU A 127 68.81 21.35 7.33
N GLU A 128 68.47 20.07 7.49
CA GLU A 128 69.35 19.07 8.10
C GLU A 128 70.65 18.90 7.29
N ASN A 129 70.55 18.81 5.96
CA ASN A 129 71.71 18.73 5.07
C ASN A 129 72.58 19.99 5.13
N GLU A 130 71.97 21.18 5.13
CA GLU A 130 72.70 22.45 5.29
C GLU A 130 73.43 22.49 6.65
N ASN A 131 72.77 22.05 7.73
CA ASN A 131 73.37 21.98 9.06
C ASN A 131 74.60 21.06 9.08
N VAL A 132 74.54 19.91 8.41
CA VAL A 132 75.68 18.99 8.25
C VAL A 132 76.82 19.67 7.50
N HIS A 133 76.55 20.36 6.38
CA HIS A 133 77.56 21.09 5.62
C HIS A 133 78.22 22.21 6.43
N LEU A 134 77.43 22.99 7.17
CA LEU A 134 77.94 24.06 8.03
C LEU A 134 78.81 23.50 9.16
N LYS A 135 78.41 22.39 9.79
CA LYS A 135 79.22 21.70 10.80
C LYS A 135 80.56 21.23 10.25
N ALA A 136 80.58 20.65 9.05
CA ALA A 136 81.81 20.21 8.40
C ALA A 136 82.75 21.40 8.11
N ARG A 137 82.23 22.49 7.54
CA ARG A 137 83.00 23.70 7.26
C ARG A 137 83.58 24.34 8.53
N LEU A 138 82.81 24.34 9.62
CA LEU A 138 83.28 24.84 10.92
C LEU A 138 84.45 23.99 11.43
N TYR A 139 84.36 22.67 11.32
CA TYR A 139 85.44 21.76 11.70
C TYR A 139 86.74 22.04 10.91
N ASP A 140 86.62 22.21 9.58
CA ASP A 140 87.77 22.53 8.71
C ASP A 140 88.45 23.87 9.07
N ILE A 141 87.68 24.85 9.57
CA ILE A 141 88.21 26.13 10.03
C ILE A 141 88.90 26.00 11.38
N LEU A 142 88.34 25.23 12.32
CA LEU A 142 88.88 25.05 13.67
C LEU A 142 90.13 24.18 13.73
N MET A 143 90.35 23.31 12.74
CA MET A 143 91.48 22.38 12.69
C MET A 143 92.69 22.91 11.89
N LYS A 144 92.64 24.18 11.43
CA LYS A 144 93.77 24.92 10.85
C LYS A 144 94.41 25.81 11.89
#